data_AF-A0AAU9U7L1-F1
#
_entry.id   AF-A0AAU9U7L1-F1
#
_cell.length_a   1.000
_cell.length_b   1.000
_cell.length_c   1.000
_cell.angle_alpha   90.00
_cell.angle_beta   90.00
_cell.angle_gamma   90.00
#
_symmetry.space_group_name_H-M   'P 1'
#
loop_
_entity.id
_entity.type
_entity.pdbx_description
1 polymer ?
#
loop_
_entity_poly.entity_id
_entity_poly.type
_entity_poly.pdbx_seq_one_letter_code
_entity_poly.pdbx_strand_id
1 'polypeptide(L)'
;MWDFLKSRLENISQKIVHFEARLKSLESLHTENIKLKTTVLDLQQRINNQAQMLLRNEVEITGVEEIQNENPYHFVLTTTVNLGVALHDSNIVYASRVGPKRSDISNKQLQRPLVVAFTHRVKRDQFLKQAKLRNLNSNNIVGTGPGRTVYVNERLTPANRRLFRSARMFAKSHKYKHSWTLNGAIFVRKRDASLGSPAIRIYNEEDLLKLSQAISTDQAAPIEQPATPLTTDHNDDFSS
;
A
#
# COMPACT_ATOMS: atom_id res chain seq x y z
N MET A 1 -41.17 46.00 36.21
CA MET A 1 -40.60 44.64 36.37
C MET A 1 -40.98 43.72 35.22
N TRP A 2 -42.27 43.67 34.84
CA TRP A 2 -42.77 42.83 33.74
C TRP A 2 -42.20 43.21 32.36
N ASP A 3 -42.16 44.50 32.01
CA ASP A 3 -41.62 44.95 30.71
C ASP A 3 -40.12 44.66 30.54
N PHE A 4 -39.37 44.73 31.63
CA PHE A 4 -37.96 44.39 31.65
C PHE A 4 -37.74 42.89 31.37
N LEU A 5 -38.53 42.02 32.02
CA LEU A 5 -38.50 40.57 31.79
C LEU A 5 -38.89 40.23 30.35
N LYS A 6 -39.93 40.89 29.81
CA LYS A 6 -40.38 40.73 28.42
C LYS A 6 -39.28 41.12 27.42
N SER A 7 -38.63 42.27 27.61
CA SER A 7 -37.52 42.72 26.77
C SER A 7 -36.31 41.76 26.82
N ARG A 8 -35.99 41.22 28.01
CA ARG A 8 -34.93 40.21 28.16
C ARG A 8 -35.27 38.89 27.46
N LEU A 9 -36.52 38.44 27.55
CA LEU A 9 -37.01 37.24 26.88
C LEU A 9 -36.92 37.39 25.36
N GLU A 10 -37.34 38.55 24.83
CA GLU A 10 -37.25 38.86 23.40
C GLU A 10 -35.80 38.84 22.92
N ASN A 11 -34.87 39.43 23.68
CA ASN A 11 -33.44 39.41 23.35
C ASN A 11 -32.86 37.98 23.33
N ILE A 12 -33.27 37.13 24.27
CA ILE A 12 -32.84 35.72 24.33
C ILE A 12 -33.42 34.96 23.13
N SER A 13 -34.70 35.16 22.81
CA SER A 13 -35.36 34.55 21.64
C SER A 13 -34.62 34.92 20.35
N GLN A 14 -34.31 36.20 20.15
CA GLN A 14 -33.53 36.67 18.99
C GLN A 14 -32.14 36.02 18.92
N LYS A 15 -31.46 35.85 20.06
CA LYS A 15 -30.16 35.15 20.13
C LYS A 15 -30.27 33.67 19.78
N ILE A 16 -31.33 32.99 20.23
CA ILE A 16 -31.58 31.58 19.89
C ILE A 16 -31.74 31.44 18.37
N VAL A 17 -32.59 32.26 17.74
CA VAL A 17 -32.78 32.24 16.28
C VAL A 17 -31.45 32.48 15.54
N HIS A 18 -30.63 33.43 16.00
CA HIS A 18 -29.32 33.67 15.41
C HIS A 18 -28.34 32.49 15.60
N PHE A 19 -28.36 31.83 16.75
CA PHE A 19 -27.54 30.65 17.00
C PHE A 19 -27.99 29.45 16.16
N GLU A 20 -29.29 29.23 16.01
CA GLU A 20 -29.85 28.20 15.13
C GLU A 20 -29.43 28.43 13.67
N ALA A 21 -29.47 29.68 13.20
CA ALA A 21 -28.99 30.04 11.87
C ALA A 21 -27.47 29.76 11.70
N ARG A 22 -26.65 30.10 12.71
CA ARG A 22 -25.22 29.76 12.71
C ARG A 22 -24.97 28.26 12.76
N LEU A 23 -25.73 27.50 13.55
CA LEU A 23 -25.63 26.04 13.62
C LEU A 23 -25.94 25.41 12.27
N LYS A 24 -27.02 25.82 11.62
CA LYS A 24 -27.38 25.35 10.27
C LYS A 24 -26.27 25.64 9.24
N SER A 25 -25.66 26.83 9.32
CA SER A 25 -24.52 27.18 8.48
C SER A 25 -23.29 26.31 8.76
N LEU A 26 -22.98 26.05 10.03
CA LEU A 26 -21.88 25.17 10.45
C LEU A 26 -22.10 23.72 10.00
N GLU A 27 -23.32 23.20 10.10
CA GLU A 27 -23.68 21.87 9.60
C GLU A 27 -23.49 21.79 8.09
N SER A 28 -23.97 22.79 7.33
CA SER A 28 -23.76 22.88 5.89
C SER A 28 -22.27 22.87 5.54
N LEU A 29 -21.48 23.72 6.18
CA LEU A 29 -20.02 23.79 5.99
C LEU A 29 -19.34 22.47 6.36
N HIS A 30 -19.80 21.78 7.42
CA HIS A 30 -19.27 20.48 7.81
C HIS A 30 -19.53 19.43 6.72
N THR A 31 -20.76 19.35 6.19
CA THR A 31 -21.09 18.41 5.11
C THR A 31 -20.28 18.71 3.83
N GLU A 32 -20.08 19.98 3.50
CA GLU A 32 -19.26 20.39 2.37
C GLU A 32 -17.79 20.01 2.60
N ASN A 33 -17.26 20.22 3.80
CA ASN A 33 -15.89 19.84 4.14
C ASN A 33 -15.65 18.33 3.97
N ILE A 34 -16.61 17.49 4.37
CA ILE A 34 -16.53 16.03 4.15
C ILE A 34 -16.51 15.71 2.65
N LYS A 35 -17.40 16.33 1.86
CA LYS A 35 -17.46 16.14 0.40
C LYS A 35 -16.16 16.57 -0.27
N LEU A 36 -15.62 17.73 0.11
CA LEU A 36 -14.35 18.24 -0.40
C LEU A 36 -13.18 17.32 -0.06
N LYS A 37 -13.06 16.88 1.20
CA LYS A 37 -12.03 15.91 1.62
C LYS A 37 -12.11 14.61 0.82
N THR A 38 -13.32 14.08 0.64
CA THR A 38 -13.56 12.87 -0.16
C THR A 38 -13.13 13.06 -1.62
N THR A 39 -13.48 14.21 -2.20
CA THR A 39 -13.12 14.55 -3.59
C THR A 39 -11.61 14.70 -3.75
N VAL A 40 -10.93 15.36 -2.81
CA VAL A 40 -9.47 15.52 -2.83
C VAL A 40 -8.78 14.15 -2.79
N LEU A 41 -9.24 13.23 -1.94
CA LEU A 41 -8.69 11.88 -1.87
C LEU A 41 -8.89 11.10 -3.19
N ASP A 42 -10.08 11.16 -3.78
CA ASP A 42 -10.36 10.52 -5.07
C ASP A 42 -9.45 11.08 -6.18
N LEU A 43 -9.32 12.41 -6.26
CA LEU A 43 -8.47 13.06 -7.25
C LEU A 43 -6.99 12.69 -7.06
N GLN A 44 -6.49 12.68 -5.83
CA GLN A 44 -5.13 12.24 -5.53
C GLN A 44 -4.89 10.78 -5.94
N GLN A 45 -5.87 9.90 -5.71
CA GLN A 45 -5.81 8.51 -6.14
C GLN A 45 -5.80 8.39 -7.67
N ARG A 46 -6.64 9.15 -8.39
CA ARG A 46 -6.65 9.18 -9.86
C ARG A 46 -5.32 9.65 -10.44
N ILE A 47 -4.76 10.73 -9.91
CA ILE A 47 -3.45 11.26 -10.31
C ILE A 47 -2.36 10.20 -10.10
N ASN A 48 -2.34 9.54 -8.93
CA ASN A 48 -1.37 8.49 -8.65
C ASN A 48 -1.54 7.27 -9.58
N ASN A 49 -2.78 6.88 -9.90
CA ASN A 49 -3.05 5.80 -10.84
C ASN A 49 -2.53 6.14 -12.25
N GLN A 50 -2.76 7.37 -12.72
CA GLN A 50 -2.22 7.84 -14.00
C GLN A 50 -0.68 7.85 -13.99
N ALA A 51 -0.06 8.38 -12.93
CA ALA A 51 1.39 8.36 -12.79
C ALA A 51 1.93 6.92 -12.82
N GLN A 52 1.26 5.97 -12.16
CA GLN A 52 1.64 4.56 -12.17
C GLN A 52 1.48 3.93 -13.56
N MET A 53 0.49 4.36 -14.35
CA MET A 53 0.29 3.90 -15.73
C MET A 53 1.39 4.35 -16.68
N LEU A 54 2.05 5.47 -16.41
CA LEU A 54 3.22 5.92 -17.18
C LEU A 54 4.44 5.03 -16.93
N LEU A 55 4.55 4.45 -15.72
CA LEU A 55 5.66 3.56 -15.33
C LEU A 55 5.44 2.10 -15.74
N ARG A 56 4.35 1.78 -16.46
CA ARG A 56 3.95 0.40 -16.78
C ARG A 56 4.95 -0.38 -17.64
N ASN A 57 5.85 0.33 -18.31
CA ASN A 57 6.88 -0.26 -19.15
C ASN A 57 8.26 -0.18 -18.50
N GLU A 58 8.34 0.20 -17.22
CA GLU A 58 9.59 0.40 -16.52
C GLU A 58 9.82 -0.65 -15.44
N VAL A 59 11.11 -0.97 -15.23
CA VAL A 59 11.56 -1.80 -14.11
C VAL A 59 12.63 -1.07 -13.33
N GLU A 60 12.74 -1.45 -12.07
CA GLU A 60 13.75 -0.99 -11.15
C GLU A 60 14.66 -2.16 -10.78
N ILE A 61 15.95 -2.02 -11.04
CA ILE A 61 17.00 -2.99 -10.68
C ILE A 61 17.78 -2.41 -9.52
N THR A 62 17.79 -3.10 -8.37
CA THR A 62 18.49 -2.71 -7.15
C THR A 62 19.59 -3.70 -6.81
N GLY A 63 20.62 -3.24 -6.08
CA GLY A 63 21.75 -4.07 -5.67
C GLY A 63 22.92 -4.12 -6.66
N VAL A 64 22.84 -3.39 -7.78
CA VAL A 64 23.95 -3.23 -8.73
C VAL A 64 24.88 -2.14 -8.24
N GLU A 65 26.17 -2.45 -8.09
CA GLU A 65 27.19 -1.49 -7.66
C GLU A 65 27.37 -0.35 -8.67
N GLU A 66 27.57 0.88 -8.20
CA GLU A 66 27.90 2.02 -9.07
C GLU A 66 29.41 2.08 -9.31
N ILE A 67 29.79 2.17 -10.58
CA ILE A 67 31.19 2.40 -11.00
C ILE A 67 31.30 3.78 -11.64
N GLN A 68 32.46 4.42 -11.48
CA GLN A 68 32.77 5.65 -12.19
C GLN A 68 32.75 5.39 -13.71
N ASN A 69 32.11 6.29 -14.47
CA ASN A 69 31.94 6.16 -15.92
C ASN A 69 31.25 4.85 -16.35
N GLU A 70 30.34 4.33 -15.52
CA GLU A 70 29.54 3.17 -15.89
C GLU A 70 28.65 3.45 -17.10
N ASN A 71 28.34 2.39 -17.85
CA ASN A 71 27.29 2.40 -18.85
C ASN A 71 26.07 1.64 -18.32
N PRO A 72 25.00 2.33 -17.87
CA PRO A 72 23.77 1.72 -17.39
C PRO A 72 23.20 0.69 -18.37
N TYR A 73 23.27 0.98 -19.67
CA TYR A 73 22.76 0.13 -20.73
C TYR A 73 23.48 -1.23 -20.77
N HIS A 74 24.81 -1.22 -20.64
CA HIS A 74 25.60 -2.44 -20.60
C HIS A 74 25.19 -3.35 -19.44
N PHE A 75 24.96 -2.79 -18.24
CA PHE A 75 24.49 -3.59 -17.11
C PHE A 75 23.10 -4.21 -17.33
N VAL A 76 22.20 -3.53 -18.05
CA VAL A 76 20.91 -4.11 -18.43
C VAL A 76 21.10 -5.29 -19.37
N LEU A 77 21.96 -5.16 -20.38
CA LEU A 77 22.26 -6.25 -21.31
C LEU A 77 22.90 -7.45 -20.60
N THR A 78 23.88 -7.21 -19.71
CA THR A 78 24.50 -8.28 -18.92
C THR A 78 23.49 -8.94 -17.99
N THR A 79 22.59 -8.17 -17.36
CA THR A 79 21.49 -8.72 -16.54
C THR A 79 20.59 -9.63 -17.38
N THR A 80 20.32 -9.23 -18.62
CA THR A 80 19.47 -9.96 -19.56
C THR A 80 20.04 -11.32 -19.94
N VAL A 81 21.35 -11.39 -20.19
CA VAL A 81 22.07 -12.65 -20.44
C VAL A 81 21.96 -13.57 -19.22
N ASN A 82 22.20 -13.04 -18.01
CA ASN A 82 22.05 -13.80 -16.76
C ASN A 82 20.62 -14.33 -16.55
N LEU A 83 19.61 -13.58 -17.01
CA LEU A 83 18.22 -14.00 -16.96
C LEU A 83 17.81 -14.96 -18.10
N GLY A 84 18.64 -15.13 -19.12
CA GLY A 84 18.32 -15.93 -20.30
C GLY A 84 17.17 -15.34 -21.12
N VAL A 85 17.02 -14.02 -21.11
CA VAL A 85 16.01 -13.30 -21.91
C VAL A 85 16.68 -12.79 -23.16
N ALA A 86 16.07 -12.95 -24.34
CA ALA A 86 16.56 -12.28 -25.55
C ALA A 86 15.97 -10.85 -25.60
N LEU A 87 16.81 -9.85 -25.32
CA LEU A 87 16.52 -8.45 -25.62
C LEU A 87 17.38 -7.98 -26.80
N HIS A 88 16.78 -7.15 -27.64
CA HIS A 88 17.48 -6.38 -28.66
C HIS A 88 17.46 -4.91 -28.28
N ASP A 89 18.33 -4.13 -28.92
CA ASP A 89 18.45 -2.72 -28.57
C ASP A 89 17.15 -1.93 -28.79
N SER A 90 16.37 -2.31 -29.80
CA SER A 90 15.04 -1.75 -30.07
C SER A 90 14.01 -2.01 -28.95
N ASN A 91 14.30 -2.89 -28.01
CA ASN A 91 13.41 -3.19 -26.89
C ASN A 91 13.60 -2.26 -25.68
N ILE A 92 14.69 -1.50 -25.64
CA ILE A 92 15.03 -0.59 -24.54
C ILE A 92 14.90 0.84 -25.05
N VAL A 93 14.11 1.65 -24.35
CA VAL A 93 13.96 3.08 -24.62
C VAL A 93 15.07 3.86 -23.95
N TYR A 94 15.30 3.59 -22.65
CA TYR A 94 16.39 4.18 -21.90
C TYR A 94 16.77 3.31 -20.69
N ALA A 95 18.00 3.49 -20.21
CA ALA A 95 18.48 2.92 -18.95
C ALA A 95 19.30 3.98 -18.19
N SER A 96 18.97 4.24 -16.92
CA SER A 96 19.67 5.26 -16.13
C SER A 96 19.57 5.01 -14.63
N ARG A 97 20.55 5.51 -13.87
CA ARG A 97 20.47 5.55 -12.40
C ARG A 97 19.49 6.63 -11.98
N VAL A 98 18.63 6.31 -11.02
CA VAL A 98 17.64 7.28 -10.51
C VAL A 98 17.89 7.59 -9.04
N GLY A 99 17.87 8.89 -8.72
CA GLY A 99 18.05 9.42 -7.36
C GLY A 99 19.31 10.27 -7.22
N PRO A 100 19.41 11.03 -6.11
CA PRO A 100 20.55 11.90 -5.86
C PRO A 100 21.82 11.08 -5.69
N LYS A 101 22.92 11.51 -6.32
CA LYS A 101 24.24 10.92 -6.12
C LYS A 101 24.67 11.22 -4.68
N ARG A 102 24.86 10.18 -3.87
CA ARG A 102 25.29 10.33 -2.48
C ARG A 102 26.81 10.36 -2.45
N SER A 103 27.39 11.41 -1.86
CA SER A 103 28.83 11.61 -1.73
C SER A 103 29.45 10.79 -0.59
N ASP A 104 28.64 10.31 0.36
CA ASP A 104 29.15 9.66 1.56
C ASP A 104 29.60 8.21 1.31
N ILE A 105 30.92 8.04 1.36
CA ILE A 105 31.66 6.79 1.17
C ILE A 105 31.30 5.72 2.22
N SER A 106 30.78 6.13 3.38
CA SER A 106 30.41 5.23 4.48
C SER A 106 29.17 4.36 4.17
N ASN A 107 28.35 4.75 3.19
CA ASN A 107 27.09 4.10 2.88
C ASN A 107 27.07 3.44 1.48
N LYS A 108 28.18 2.78 1.09
CA LYS A 108 28.28 1.93 -0.11
C LYS A 108 27.16 0.87 -0.25
N GLN A 109 26.36 0.63 0.80
CA GLN A 109 25.19 -0.25 0.74
C GLN A 109 23.98 0.35 0.01
N LEU A 110 23.87 1.68 -0.16
CA LEU A 110 22.71 2.31 -0.81
C LEU A 110 23.05 2.87 -2.20
N GLN A 111 23.47 1.97 -3.08
CA GLN A 111 23.65 2.22 -4.51
C GLN A 111 22.32 2.65 -5.14
N ARG A 112 22.35 3.62 -6.06
CA ARG A 112 21.12 4.08 -6.72
C ARG A 112 20.55 2.97 -7.59
N PRO A 113 19.21 2.81 -7.59
CA PRO A 113 18.56 1.89 -8.48
C PRO A 113 18.84 2.26 -9.94
N LEU A 114 19.01 1.23 -10.76
CA LEU A 114 18.99 1.34 -12.21
C LEU A 114 17.54 1.21 -12.68
N VAL A 115 17.03 2.20 -13.41
CA VAL A 115 15.72 2.14 -14.04
C VAL A 115 15.90 1.87 -15.52
N VAL A 116 15.07 0.98 -16.05
CA VAL A 116 15.06 0.60 -17.46
C VAL A 116 13.64 0.74 -17.97
N ALA A 117 13.47 1.51 -19.04
CA ALA A 117 12.22 1.61 -19.78
C ALA A 117 12.26 0.72 -21.01
N PHE A 118 11.24 -0.10 -21.18
CA PHE A 118 11.06 -0.97 -22.33
C PHE A 118 10.11 -0.37 -23.36
N THR A 119 10.34 -0.65 -24.63
CA THR A 119 9.43 -0.25 -25.72
C THR A 119 8.07 -0.96 -25.59
N HIS A 120 8.11 -2.24 -25.22
CA HIS A 120 6.93 -3.09 -25.12
C HIS A 120 6.78 -3.73 -23.74
N ARG A 121 5.56 -3.66 -23.21
CA ARG A 121 5.19 -4.29 -21.92
C ARG A 121 5.47 -5.79 -21.89
N VAL A 122 5.27 -6.50 -23.01
CA VAL A 122 5.49 -7.95 -23.08
C VAL A 122 6.94 -8.32 -22.73
N LYS A 123 7.91 -7.56 -23.25
CA LYS A 123 9.35 -7.76 -22.94
C LYS A 123 9.64 -7.43 -21.47
N ARG A 124 9.06 -6.34 -20.96
CA ARG A 124 9.13 -5.98 -19.54
C ARG A 124 8.61 -7.10 -18.63
N ASP A 125 7.45 -7.65 -18.94
CA ASP A 125 6.81 -8.71 -18.15
C ASP A 125 7.60 -10.02 -18.22
N GLN A 126 8.15 -10.36 -19.39
CA GLN A 126 9.07 -11.48 -19.56
C GLN A 126 10.33 -11.31 -18.69
N PHE A 127 10.93 -10.12 -18.70
CA PHE A 127 12.11 -9.79 -17.91
C PHE A 127 11.85 -9.95 -16.40
N LEU A 128 10.74 -9.38 -15.90
CA LEU A 128 10.33 -9.54 -14.50
C LEU A 128 10.03 -10.99 -14.12
N LYS A 129 9.37 -11.74 -15.00
CA LYS A 129 9.05 -13.15 -14.75
C LYS A 129 10.32 -13.97 -14.59
N GLN A 130 11.30 -13.81 -15.48
CA GLN A 130 12.57 -14.54 -15.38
C GLN A 130 13.37 -14.12 -14.14
N ALA A 131 13.36 -12.84 -13.79
CA ALA A 131 14.03 -12.35 -12.58
C ALA A 131 13.45 -12.90 -11.28
N LYS A 132 12.17 -13.28 -11.25
CA LYS A 132 11.57 -13.98 -10.10
C LYS A 132 12.02 -15.44 -9.97
N LEU A 133 12.44 -16.06 -11.08
CA LEU A 133 12.84 -17.46 -11.14
C LEU A 133 14.34 -17.67 -10.93
N ARG A 134 15.15 -16.62 -11.10
CA ARG A 134 16.61 -16.68 -11.01
C ARG A 134 17.14 -15.76 -9.92
N ASN A 135 18.15 -16.24 -9.21
CA ASN A 135 18.91 -15.41 -8.28
C ASN A 135 19.98 -14.65 -9.06
N LEU A 136 19.88 -13.32 -9.06
CA LEU A 136 20.89 -12.45 -9.66
C LEU A 136 21.93 -12.03 -8.62
N ASN A 137 23.20 -12.03 -9.03
CA ASN A 137 24.31 -11.54 -8.23
C ASN A 137 25.00 -10.38 -8.95
N SER A 138 25.36 -9.33 -8.22
CA SER A 138 26.04 -8.15 -8.76
C SER A 138 27.36 -8.49 -9.46
N ASN A 139 28.09 -9.52 -9.01
CA ASN A 139 29.35 -9.92 -9.63
C ASN A 139 29.16 -10.39 -11.07
N ASN A 140 28.03 -11.03 -11.37
CA ASN A 140 27.74 -11.49 -12.73
C ASN A 140 27.27 -10.36 -13.66
N ILE A 141 27.05 -9.15 -13.12
CA ILE A 141 26.59 -7.98 -13.87
C ILE A 141 27.72 -6.97 -14.02
N VAL A 142 28.41 -6.68 -12.92
CA VAL A 142 29.42 -5.64 -12.80
C VAL A 142 30.84 -6.21 -12.97
N GLY A 143 31.04 -7.49 -12.69
CA GLY A 143 32.35 -8.16 -12.79
C GLY A 143 33.35 -7.80 -11.69
N THR A 144 33.02 -6.86 -10.81
CA THR A 144 33.90 -6.36 -9.75
C THR A 144 33.12 -6.09 -8.45
N GLY A 145 33.82 -6.13 -7.32
CA GLY A 145 33.26 -5.83 -5.99
C GLY A 145 32.72 -7.04 -5.22
N PRO A 146 32.20 -6.82 -3.99
CA PRO A 146 31.54 -7.86 -3.21
C PRO A 146 30.20 -8.27 -3.85
N GLY A 147 30.01 -9.58 -4.04
CA GLY A 147 28.78 -10.12 -4.60
C GLY A 147 27.58 -9.84 -3.71
N ARG A 148 26.58 -9.15 -4.25
CA ARG A 148 25.31 -8.85 -3.59
C ARG A 148 24.15 -9.38 -4.41
N THR A 149 23.06 -9.74 -3.73
CA THR A 149 21.81 -10.10 -4.40
C THR A 149 21.25 -8.89 -5.11
N VAL A 150 20.93 -9.08 -6.40
CA VAL A 150 20.30 -8.08 -7.25
C VAL A 150 18.81 -8.40 -7.35
N TYR A 151 17.97 -7.38 -7.18
CA TYR A 151 16.53 -7.53 -7.28
C TYR A 151 15.99 -6.74 -8.46
N VAL A 152 15.10 -7.36 -9.23
CA VAL A 152 14.36 -6.69 -10.29
C VAL A 152 12.90 -6.57 -9.87
N ASN A 153 12.41 -5.34 -9.82
CA ASN A 153 11.05 -5.02 -9.40
C ASN A 153 10.33 -4.18 -10.45
N GLU A 154 9.00 -4.17 -10.40
CA GLU A 154 8.22 -3.17 -11.13
C GLU A 154 8.57 -1.77 -10.62
N ARG A 155 8.61 -0.78 -11.51
CA ARG A 155 8.79 0.60 -11.09
C ARG A 155 7.48 1.13 -10.48
N LEU A 156 7.53 1.56 -9.22
CA LEU A 156 6.40 2.11 -8.49
C LEU A 156 6.51 3.62 -8.30
N THR A 157 5.35 4.29 -8.29
CA THR A 157 5.27 5.68 -7.82
C THR A 157 5.74 5.79 -6.37
N PRO A 158 6.17 6.98 -5.90
CA PRO A 158 6.54 7.17 -4.50
C PRO A 158 5.43 6.77 -3.53
N ALA A 159 4.16 7.09 -3.86
CA ALA A 159 3.01 6.70 -3.05
C ALA A 159 2.83 5.18 -2.99
N ASN A 160 2.86 4.49 -4.13
CA ASN A 160 2.73 3.03 -4.15
C ASN A 160 3.92 2.32 -3.50
N ARG A 161 5.14 2.87 -3.60
CA ARG A 161 6.31 2.33 -2.89
C ARG A 161 6.13 2.43 -1.37
N ARG A 162 5.62 3.56 -0.85
CA ARG A 162 5.28 3.72 0.57
C ARG A 162 4.19 2.75 0.99
N LEU A 163 3.09 2.69 0.23
CA LEU A 163 1.98 1.77 0.52
C LEU A 163 2.42 0.31 0.49
N PHE A 164 3.27 -0.08 -0.46
CA PHE A 164 3.79 -1.45 -0.54
C PHE A 164 4.67 -1.78 0.66
N ARG A 165 5.51 -0.84 1.13
CA ARG A 165 6.28 -1.01 2.36
C ARG A 165 5.34 -1.21 3.56
N SER A 166 4.31 -0.39 3.71
CA SER A 166 3.31 -0.53 4.77
C SER A 166 2.58 -1.88 4.70
N ALA A 167 2.16 -2.30 3.50
CA ALA A 167 1.50 -3.59 3.28
C ALA A 167 2.42 -4.79 3.60
N ARG A 168 3.72 -4.72 3.29
CA ARG A 168 4.70 -5.75 3.68
C ARG A 168 4.89 -5.82 5.19
N MET A 169 4.95 -4.67 5.86
CA MET A 169 5.05 -4.62 7.32
C MET A 169 3.80 -5.20 7.97
N PHE A 170 2.61 -4.81 7.50
CA PHE A 170 1.33 -5.36 7.91
C PHE A 170 1.27 -6.87 7.71
N ALA A 171 1.67 -7.36 6.53
CA ALA A 171 1.66 -8.78 6.22
C ALA A 171 2.56 -9.57 7.18
N LYS A 172 3.75 -9.03 7.50
CA LYS A 172 4.66 -9.64 8.46
C LYS A 172 4.06 -9.68 9.87
N SER A 173 3.49 -8.58 10.36
CA SER A 173 2.94 -8.51 11.72
C SER A 173 1.69 -9.36 11.90
N HIS A 174 0.86 -9.52 10.86
CA HIS A 174 -0.40 -10.26 10.91
C HIS A 174 -0.32 -11.64 10.26
N LYS A 175 0.89 -12.16 10.04
CA LYS A 175 1.15 -13.50 9.49
C LYS A 175 0.47 -13.79 8.14
N TYR A 176 0.39 -12.78 7.28
CA TYR A 176 0.03 -12.99 5.88
C TYR A 176 1.22 -13.62 5.16
N LYS A 177 0.97 -14.75 4.49
CA LYS A 177 2.02 -15.49 3.79
C LYS A 177 2.60 -14.75 2.60
N HIS A 178 1.77 -13.98 1.87
CA HIS A 178 2.18 -13.35 0.62
C HIS A 178 1.88 -11.85 0.62
N SER A 179 2.83 -11.07 0.08
CA SER A 179 2.65 -9.65 -0.28
C SER A 179 3.42 -9.36 -1.56
N TRP A 180 2.76 -8.80 -2.57
CA TRP A 180 3.37 -8.59 -3.88
C TRP A 180 2.74 -7.41 -4.62
N THR A 181 3.39 -7.00 -5.70
CA THR A 181 2.82 -6.07 -6.67
C THR A 181 2.55 -6.75 -8.00
N LEU A 182 1.52 -6.27 -8.69
CA LEU A 182 1.19 -6.67 -10.05
C LEU A 182 0.64 -5.46 -10.79
N ASN A 183 1.35 -5.01 -11.82
CA ASN A 183 1.00 -3.81 -12.60
C ASN A 183 0.83 -2.56 -11.73
N GLY A 184 1.69 -2.40 -10.72
CA GLY A 184 1.63 -1.30 -9.77
C GLY A 184 0.54 -1.40 -8.70
N ALA A 185 -0.37 -2.37 -8.79
CA ALA A 185 -1.34 -2.66 -7.73
C ALA A 185 -0.71 -3.56 -6.65
N ILE A 186 -1.07 -3.32 -5.40
CA ILE A 186 -0.50 -4.00 -4.23
C ILE A 186 -1.51 -5.02 -3.71
N PHE A 187 -1.01 -6.22 -3.40
CA PHE A 187 -1.81 -7.33 -2.93
C PHE A 187 -1.19 -7.97 -1.70
N VAL A 188 -2.06 -8.47 -0.82
CA VAL A 188 -1.71 -9.33 0.30
C VAL A 188 -2.57 -10.58 0.27
N ARG A 189 -2.05 -11.69 0.79
CA ARG A 189 -2.82 -12.94 0.94
C ARG A 189 -2.40 -13.68 2.21
N LYS A 190 -3.40 -14.12 2.98
CA LYS A 190 -3.17 -14.74 4.30
C LYS A 190 -2.55 -16.13 4.17
N ARG A 191 -3.10 -17.00 3.32
CA ARG A 191 -2.60 -18.37 3.07
C ARG A 191 -2.34 -18.59 1.57
N ASP A 192 -1.98 -19.80 1.17
CA ASP A 192 -1.85 -20.11 -0.25
C ASP A 192 -3.20 -20.10 -0.98
N ALA A 193 -3.18 -19.89 -2.30
CA ALA A 193 -4.37 -19.97 -3.12
C ALA A 193 -5.01 -21.37 -3.10
N SER A 194 -4.18 -22.42 -3.01
CA SER A 194 -4.64 -23.81 -2.89
C SER A 194 -5.51 -24.07 -1.66
N LEU A 195 -5.36 -23.24 -0.63
CA LEU A 195 -6.15 -23.28 0.61
C LEU A 195 -7.37 -22.34 0.55
N GLY A 196 -7.78 -21.91 -0.65
CA GLY A 196 -8.94 -21.06 -0.87
C GLY A 196 -8.80 -19.61 -0.38
N SER A 197 -7.58 -19.15 -0.03
CA SER A 197 -7.39 -17.80 0.48
C SER A 197 -7.42 -16.77 -0.67
N PRO A 198 -8.38 -15.83 -0.69
CA PRO A 198 -8.43 -14.80 -1.71
C PRO A 198 -7.26 -13.82 -1.58
N ALA A 199 -6.79 -13.29 -2.72
CA ALA A 199 -5.88 -12.15 -2.71
C ALA A 199 -6.67 -10.87 -2.44
N ILE A 200 -6.20 -10.06 -1.50
CA ILE A 200 -6.82 -8.79 -1.13
C ILE A 200 -5.98 -7.67 -1.71
N ARG A 201 -6.60 -6.79 -2.49
CA ARG A 201 -5.94 -5.60 -3.04
C ARG A 201 -5.95 -4.48 -2.00
N ILE A 202 -4.82 -3.81 -1.85
CA ILE A 202 -4.65 -2.64 -0.98
C ILE A 202 -4.58 -1.40 -1.87
N TYR A 203 -5.55 -0.51 -1.75
CA TYR A 203 -5.63 0.74 -2.49
C TYR A 203 -5.01 1.90 -1.70
N ASN A 204 -5.15 1.89 -0.37
CA ASN A 204 -4.67 2.93 0.52
C ASN A 204 -4.35 2.38 1.92
N GLU A 205 -3.91 3.24 2.82
CA GLU A 205 -3.58 2.84 4.21
C GLU A 205 -4.83 2.50 5.05
N GLU A 206 -6.00 3.05 4.69
CA GLU A 206 -7.28 2.76 5.36
C GLU A 206 -7.69 1.30 5.18
N ASP A 207 -7.40 0.69 4.03
CA ASP A 207 -7.63 -0.74 3.81
C ASP A 207 -6.85 -1.60 4.82
N LEU A 208 -5.61 -1.21 5.15
CA LEU A 208 -4.80 -1.92 6.16
C LEU A 208 -5.40 -1.76 7.57
N LEU A 209 -5.93 -0.57 7.88
CA LEU A 209 -6.63 -0.30 9.14
C LEU A 209 -7.89 -1.17 9.26
N LYS A 210 -8.73 -1.21 8.23
CA LYS A 210 -9.93 -2.06 8.19
C LYS A 210 -9.59 -3.54 8.36
N LEU A 211 -8.52 -4.01 7.71
CA LEU A 211 -8.05 -5.38 7.88
C LEU A 211 -7.56 -5.66 9.30
N SER A 212 -6.86 -4.72 9.95
CA SER A 212 -6.44 -4.88 11.35
C SER A 212 -7.64 -4.95 12.30
N GLN A 213 -8.65 -4.09 12.11
CA GLN A 213 -9.87 -4.09 12.91
C GLN A 213 -10.64 -5.40 12.77
N ALA A 214 -10.83 -5.88 11.54
CA ALA A 214 -11.50 -7.16 11.28
C ALA A 214 -10.79 -8.34 11.97
N ILE A 215 -9.45 -8.34 12.01
CA ILE A 215 -8.68 -9.37 12.72
C ILE A 215 -8.88 -9.28 14.23
N SER A 216 -8.95 -8.08 14.80
CA SER A 216 -9.22 -7.89 16.22
C SER A 216 -10.64 -8.31 16.61
N THR A 217 -11.64 -8.05 15.76
CA THR A 217 -13.04 -8.45 16.01
C THR A 217 -13.20 -9.98 15.97
N ASP A 218 -12.53 -10.67 15.06
CA ASP A 218 -12.52 -12.15 14.98
C ASP A 218 -11.90 -12.80 16.23
N GLN A 219 -10.97 -12.11 16.91
CA GLN A 219 -10.35 -12.61 18.15
C GLN A 219 -11.16 -12.28 19.41
N ALA A 220 -12.19 -11.43 19.32
CA ALA A 220 -12.96 -10.92 20.44
C ALA A 220 -14.39 -11.52 20.55
N ALA A 221 -14.72 -12.58 19.80
CA ALA A 221 -16.02 -13.23 19.90
C ALA A 221 -16.24 -13.86 21.30
N PRO A 222 -17.46 -13.80 21.88
CA PRO A 222 -17.66 -13.92 23.32
C PRO A 222 -17.49 -15.35 23.86
N ILE A 223 -16.89 -15.44 25.04
CA ILE A 223 -16.95 -16.60 25.95
C ILE A 223 -18.43 -16.95 26.14
N GLU A 224 -18.84 -18.16 25.76
CA GLU A 224 -20.15 -18.72 26.10
C GLU A 224 -20.39 -18.53 27.61
N GLN A 225 -21.47 -17.82 27.96
CA GLN A 225 -21.92 -17.76 29.35
C GLN A 225 -22.29 -19.17 29.80
N PRO A 226 -21.83 -19.64 30.98
CA PRO A 226 -22.24 -20.94 31.47
C PRO A 226 -23.75 -20.93 31.71
N ALA A 227 -24.43 -21.93 31.15
CA ALA A 227 -25.86 -22.14 31.31
C ALA A 227 -26.25 -22.06 32.79
N THR A 228 -27.23 -21.23 33.08
CA THR A 228 -27.87 -21.16 34.40
C THR A 228 -28.53 -22.53 34.68
N PRO A 229 -28.33 -23.14 35.86
CA PRO A 229 -28.98 -24.42 36.14
C PRO A 229 -30.49 -24.19 36.26
N LEU A 230 -31.27 -25.00 35.54
CA LEU A 230 -32.70 -25.15 35.78
C LEU A 230 -32.91 -25.58 37.24
N THR A 231 -33.48 -24.70 38.04
CA THR A 231 -34.15 -25.07 39.29
C THR A 231 -35.29 -26.01 38.94
N THR A 232 -35.13 -27.28 39.29
CA THR A 232 -36.24 -28.24 39.32
C THR A 232 -37.14 -27.89 40.49
N ASP A 233 -38.33 -27.38 40.18
CA ASP A 233 -39.42 -27.30 41.14
C ASP A 233 -39.74 -28.72 41.64
N HIS A 234 -39.57 -28.94 42.94
CA HIS A 234 -40.13 -30.07 43.66
C HIS A 234 -41.60 -29.75 43.91
N ASN A 235 -42.49 -30.33 43.10
CA ASN A 235 -43.89 -30.45 43.46
C ASN A 235 -44.02 -31.57 44.49
N ASP A 236 -44.30 -31.18 45.73
CA ASP A 236 -45.08 -31.99 46.64
C ASP A 236 -46.44 -32.26 45.99
N ASP A 237 -46.79 -33.53 45.77
CA ASP A 237 -48.20 -33.90 45.82
C ASP A 237 -48.43 -35.34 46.26
N PHE A 238 -49.40 -35.45 47.15
CA PHE A 238 -49.91 -36.63 47.82
C PHE A 238 -50.56 -37.63 46.84
N SER A 239 -50.44 -38.93 47.13
CA SER A 239 -51.60 -39.79 47.50
C SER A 239 -51.37 -41.29 47.23
N SER A 240 -51.75 -42.07 48.25
CA SER A 240 -52.18 -43.50 48.28
C SER A 240 -51.11 -44.59 48.17
#